data_AF-A0A822GB94-F1
#
_entry.id   AF-A0A822GB94-F1
#
_cell.length_a   1.000
_cell.length_b   1.000
_cell.length_c   1.000
_cell.angle_alpha   90.00
_cell.angle_beta   90.00
_cell.angle_gamma   90.00
#
_symmetry.space_group_name_H-M   'P 1'
#
loop_
_entity.id
_entity.type
_entity.pdbx_description
1 polymer ?
#
loop_
_entity_poly.entity_id
_entity_poly.type
_entity_poly.pdbx_seq_one_letter_code
_entity_poly.pdbx_strand_id
1 'polypeptide(L)'
;SVFKHPTAPIRNELPVLPPPSSIITITNIDSIKNNRLFKIETLNPFQNRWTIQVRVANKTPIRTYSNGDGRLFSCSLVDETSEIRATGFGDDCDRLEPILIIYYITQAQIKYANKQFNTLNNEFEMTFNNETIIEPCLDNIPSIPMQHLHIIPINQIQVMETNSFIDVIGIVMSINDIIHGKSKQNKDYTKREILILDRTGQIPVTLWYRTV
;
A
#
# COMPACT_ATOMS: atom_id res chain seq x y z
N SER A 1 -35.22 58.71 26.76
CA SER A 1 -34.81 57.29 26.75
C SER A 1 -33.90 57.07 25.56
N VAL A 2 -32.62 56.82 25.80
CA VAL A 2 -31.62 56.61 24.75
C VAL A 2 -31.49 55.11 24.53
N PHE A 3 -31.99 54.61 23.39
CA PHE A 3 -31.82 53.22 22.99
C PHE A 3 -30.35 52.98 22.59
N LYS A 4 -29.62 52.20 23.39
CA LYS A 4 -28.31 51.66 23.04
C LYS A 4 -28.51 50.44 22.14
N HIS A 5 -27.96 50.46 20.92
CA HIS A 5 -27.80 49.25 20.11
C HIS A 5 -26.78 48.31 20.77
N PRO A 6 -27.01 46.99 20.79
CA PRO A 6 -26.04 46.03 21.26
C PRO A 6 -24.98 45.76 20.18
N THR A 7 -23.72 46.00 20.51
CA THR A 7 -22.55 45.63 19.70
C THR A 7 -22.37 44.11 19.74
N ALA A 8 -22.28 43.46 18.58
CA ALA A 8 -21.98 42.03 18.46
C ALA A 8 -20.54 41.72 18.96
N PRO A 9 -20.29 40.52 19.53
CA PRO A 9 -18.95 40.17 19.97
C PRO A 9 -18.02 39.91 18.78
N ILE A 10 -16.78 40.36 18.94
CA ILE A 10 -15.66 40.15 18.03
C ILE A 10 -15.46 38.64 17.83
N ARG A 11 -15.51 38.17 16.58
CA ARG A 11 -15.08 36.80 16.24
C ARG A 11 -13.59 36.69 16.55
N ASN A 12 -13.23 35.84 17.51
CA ASN A 12 -11.87 35.35 17.62
C ASN A 12 -11.54 34.59 16.32
N GLU A 13 -10.71 35.17 15.47
CA GLU A 13 -10.10 34.45 14.37
C GLU A 13 -9.27 33.30 14.94
N LEU A 14 -9.54 32.08 14.49
CA LEU A 14 -8.70 30.92 14.78
C LEU A 14 -7.29 31.21 14.26
N PRO A 15 -6.22 30.80 14.98
CA PRO A 15 -4.87 30.97 14.48
C PRO A 15 -4.72 30.25 13.14
N VAL A 16 -4.44 31.01 12.09
CA VAL A 16 -4.09 30.46 10.78
C VAL A 16 -2.82 29.64 10.98
N LEU A 17 -2.94 28.32 10.87
CA LEU A 17 -1.77 27.44 10.84
C LEU A 17 -0.84 27.93 9.73
N PRO A 18 0.47 28.11 9.99
CA PRO A 18 1.39 28.43 8.92
C PRO A 18 1.30 27.31 7.86
N PRO A 19 1.36 27.65 6.56
CA PRO A 19 1.46 26.62 5.53
C PRO A 19 2.66 25.72 5.87
N PRO A 20 2.56 24.40 5.66
CA PRO A 20 3.70 23.52 5.89
C PRO A 20 4.90 24.07 5.12
N SER A 21 5.98 24.31 5.86
CA SER A 21 7.26 24.79 5.35
C SER A 21 7.89 23.70 4.49
N SER A 22 7.45 23.62 3.24
CA SER A 22 8.09 22.79 2.21
C SER A 22 8.09 23.57 0.91
N ILE A 23 8.94 24.59 0.85
CA ILE A 23 9.55 24.98 -0.43
C ILE A 23 10.45 23.79 -0.83
N ILE A 24 9.83 22.72 -1.31
CA ILE A 24 10.52 21.71 -2.09
C ILE A 24 10.85 22.41 -3.41
N THR A 25 12.14 22.57 -3.66
CA THR A 25 12.67 23.35 -4.78
C THR A 25 12.07 22.86 -6.10
N ILE A 26 11.30 23.71 -6.76
CA ILE A 26 10.63 23.47 -8.06
C ILE A 26 11.61 22.94 -9.13
N THR A 27 12.92 23.18 -8.98
CA THR A 27 13.99 22.69 -9.86
C THR A 27 14.14 21.17 -9.88
N ASN A 28 13.62 20.42 -8.89
CA ASN A 28 13.80 18.97 -8.81
C ASN A 28 12.67 18.18 -9.51
N ILE A 29 11.50 18.78 -9.71
CA ILE A 29 10.36 18.08 -10.31
C ILE A 29 10.59 17.88 -11.81
N ASP A 30 11.03 18.93 -12.52
CA ASP A 30 11.33 18.84 -13.95
C ASP A 30 12.53 17.92 -14.22
N SER A 31 13.51 17.85 -13.31
CA SER A 31 14.66 16.94 -13.47
C SER A 31 14.26 15.48 -13.29
N ILE A 32 13.34 15.16 -12.38
CA ILE A 32 12.79 13.81 -12.17
C ILE A 32 11.94 13.39 -13.37
N LYS A 33 11.09 14.27 -13.89
CA LYS A 33 10.28 14.00 -15.10
C LYS A 33 11.15 13.74 -16.34
N ASN A 34 12.30 14.40 -16.44
CA ASN A 34 13.25 14.22 -17.53
C ASN A 34 14.22 13.05 -17.33
N ASN A 35 14.22 12.38 -16.18
CA ASN A 35 15.03 11.20 -15.97
C ASN A 35 14.49 10.02 -16.78
N ARG A 36 15.40 9.15 -17.23
CA ARG A 36 15.04 7.87 -17.83
C ARG A 36 14.24 7.05 -16.81
N LEU A 37 13.01 6.70 -17.19
CA LEU A 37 12.16 5.81 -16.40
C LEU A 37 12.65 4.36 -16.50
N PHE A 38 12.66 3.71 -15.35
CA PHE A 38 12.92 2.29 -15.17
C PHE A 38 11.63 1.57 -14.85
N LYS A 39 11.61 0.28 -15.16
CA LYS A 39 10.54 -0.64 -14.82
C LYS A 39 10.92 -1.39 -13.56
N ILE A 40 9.94 -1.74 -12.74
CA ILE A 40 10.12 -2.51 -11.51
C ILE A 40 10.87 -3.81 -11.81
N GLU A 41 10.55 -4.51 -12.91
CA GLU A 41 11.22 -5.76 -13.30
C GLU A 41 12.74 -5.62 -13.52
N THR A 42 13.21 -4.40 -13.83
CA THR A 42 14.63 -4.14 -14.13
C THR A 42 15.44 -3.69 -12.92
N LEU A 43 14.77 -3.34 -11.81
CA LEU A 43 15.43 -2.87 -10.59
C LEU A 43 16.23 -4.00 -9.95
N ASN A 44 17.41 -3.65 -9.45
CA ASN A 44 18.25 -4.56 -8.67
C ASN A 44 19.12 -3.79 -7.67
N PRO A 45 19.70 -4.47 -6.66
CA PRO A 45 20.46 -3.83 -5.58
C PRO A 45 21.73 -3.08 -6.02
N PHE A 46 22.22 -3.30 -7.24
CA PHE A 46 23.47 -2.72 -7.73
C PHE A 46 23.25 -1.42 -8.53
N GLN A 47 22.00 -1.02 -8.73
CA GLN A 47 21.61 0.20 -9.43
C GLN A 47 21.26 1.30 -8.43
N ASN A 48 22.10 2.34 -8.35
CA ASN A 48 21.89 3.46 -7.42
C ASN A 48 21.11 4.64 -8.04
N ARG A 49 21.03 4.71 -9.37
CA ARG A 49 20.35 5.80 -10.10
C ARG A 49 19.25 5.23 -10.98
N TRP A 50 18.02 5.34 -10.51
CA TRP A 50 16.82 4.91 -11.20
C TRP A 50 15.66 5.81 -10.79
N THR A 51 14.68 5.95 -11.67
CA THR A 51 13.42 6.61 -11.36
C THR A 51 12.32 5.72 -11.91
N ILE A 52 11.33 5.37 -11.09
CA ILE A 52 10.17 4.57 -11.49
C ILE A 52 8.91 5.41 -11.38
N GLN A 53 7.91 5.08 -12.20
CA GLN A 53 6.58 5.64 -12.14
C GLN A 53 5.62 4.52 -11.69
N VAL A 54 5.01 4.66 -10.52
CA VAL A 54 4.29 3.57 -9.86
C VAL A 54 3.00 4.02 -9.18
N ARG A 55 2.00 3.14 -9.14
CA ARG A 55 0.80 3.30 -8.31
C ARG A 55 1.00 2.61 -6.96
N VAL A 56 0.52 3.23 -5.88
CA VAL A 56 0.36 2.54 -4.59
C VAL A 56 -0.90 1.67 -4.65
N ALA A 57 -0.75 0.34 -4.60
CA ALA A 57 -1.85 -0.61 -4.64
C ALA A 57 -2.43 -0.90 -3.24
N ASN A 58 -1.56 -1.15 -2.27
CA ASN A 58 -1.93 -1.46 -0.89
C ASN A 58 -0.99 -0.74 0.08
N LYS A 59 -1.52 -0.28 1.22
CA LYS A 59 -0.74 0.31 2.33
C LYS A 59 -1.17 -0.35 3.64
N THR A 60 -0.21 -0.90 4.40
CA THR A 60 -0.48 -1.44 5.73
C THR A 60 -0.72 -0.28 6.72
N PRO A 61 -1.49 -0.51 7.80
CA PRO A 61 -1.45 0.39 8.94
C PRO A 61 -0.01 0.55 9.45
N ILE A 62 0.27 1.71 10.04
CA ILE A 62 1.54 1.94 10.72
C ILE A 62 1.61 1.00 11.92
N ARG A 63 2.73 0.26 12.02
CA ARG A 63 3.03 -0.65 13.13
C ARG A 63 4.20 -0.11 13.92
N THR A 64 4.17 -0.29 15.23
CA THR A 64 5.32 -0.05 16.10
C THR A 64 6.12 -1.34 16.28
N TYR A 65 7.44 -1.24 16.42
CA TYR A 65 8.31 -2.37 16.71
C TYR A 65 9.20 -2.06 17.93
N SER A 66 9.39 -3.06 18.78
CA SER A 66 10.04 -2.92 20.09
C SER A 66 11.57 -2.87 20.03
N ASN A 67 12.17 -3.35 18.94
CA ASN A 67 13.62 -3.35 18.77
C ASN A 67 14.10 -1.97 18.27
N GLY A 68 13.95 -0.95 19.11
CA GLY A 68 14.40 0.43 18.84
C GLY A 68 13.30 1.51 18.86
N ASP A 69 12.12 1.23 19.44
CA ASP A 69 11.00 2.18 19.56
C ASP A 69 10.70 2.96 18.26
N GLY A 70 10.54 2.22 17.17
CA GLY A 70 10.26 2.80 15.86
C GLY A 70 8.85 2.50 15.36
N ARG A 71 8.42 3.30 14.37
CA ARG A 71 7.21 3.08 13.57
C ARG A 71 7.60 2.71 12.15
N LEU A 72 6.84 1.82 11.53
CA LEU A 72 7.01 1.47 10.12
C LEU A 72 5.66 1.24 9.44
N PHE A 73 5.65 1.35 8.13
CA PHE A 73 4.57 0.83 7.30
C PHE A 73 5.17 0.14 6.09
N SER A 74 4.35 -0.64 5.40
CA SER A 74 4.71 -1.20 4.12
C SER A 74 3.61 -0.96 3.11
N CYS A 75 3.99 -0.85 1.85
CA CYS A 75 3.07 -0.72 0.74
C CYS A 75 3.52 -1.58 -0.45
N SER A 76 2.59 -1.85 -1.35
CA SER A 76 2.87 -2.49 -2.64
C SER A 76 2.81 -1.42 -3.72
N LEU A 77 3.87 -1.30 -4.51
CA LEU A 77 4.02 -0.38 -5.62
C LEU A 77 3.89 -1.17 -6.92
N VAL A 78 3.17 -0.63 -7.88
CA VAL A 78 2.79 -1.33 -9.12
C VAL A 78 3.11 -0.47 -10.33
N ASP A 79 3.73 -1.07 -11.35
CA ASP A 79 3.86 -0.51 -12.70
C ASP A 79 3.27 -1.48 -13.73
N GLU A 80 3.48 -1.23 -15.03
CA GLU A 80 3.01 -2.11 -16.10
C GLU A 80 3.69 -3.49 -16.15
N THR A 81 4.81 -3.68 -15.44
CA THR A 81 5.65 -4.87 -15.52
C THR A 81 5.53 -5.79 -14.32
N SER A 82 5.47 -5.22 -13.10
CA SER A 82 5.55 -6.01 -11.88
C SER A 82 5.05 -5.21 -10.66
N GLU A 83 5.17 -5.83 -9.49
CA GLU A 83 4.97 -5.18 -8.20
C GLU A 83 6.24 -5.24 -7.36
N ILE A 84 6.42 -4.27 -6.48
CA ILE A 84 7.49 -4.29 -5.48
C ILE A 84 6.97 -3.81 -4.14
N ARG A 85 7.39 -4.48 -3.07
CA ARG A 85 7.08 -4.08 -1.71
C ARG A 85 8.01 -2.96 -1.30
N ALA A 86 7.48 -1.85 -0.80
CA ALA A 86 8.26 -0.76 -0.22
C ALA A 86 7.97 -0.63 1.28
N THR A 87 8.99 -0.32 2.07
CA THR A 87 8.89 -0.10 3.52
C THR A 87 9.47 1.26 3.88
N GLY A 88 8.70 2.06 4.62
CA GLY A 88 9.17 3.31 5.23
C GLY A 88 9.23 3.18 6.75
N PHE A 89 10.18 3.88 7.36
CA PHE A 89 10.43 3.90 8.81
C PHE A 89 10.34 5.31 9.36
N GLY A 90 10.01 5.45 10.65
CA GLY A 90 10.02 6.73 11.35
C GLY A 90 9.16 7.77 10.63
N ASP A 91 9.79 8.88 10.26
CA ASP A 91 9.17 10.03 9.61
C ASP A 91 8.71 9.72 8.17
N ASP A 92 9.25 8.68 7.52
CA ASP A 92 8.77 8.25 6.20
C ASP A 92 7.31 7.77 6.21
N CYS A 93 6.80 7.39 7.39
CA CYS A 93 5.41 6.97 7.55
C CYS A 93 4.39 8.04 7.15
N ASP A 94 4.79 9.30 7.24
CA ASP A 94 3.95 10.46 6.96
C ASP A 94 4.17 11.01 5.53
N ARG A 95 5.15 10.48 4.78
CA ARG A 95 5.53 10.97 3.43
C ARG A 95 4.66 10.43 2.29
N LEU A 96 3.95 9.32 2.49
CA LEU A 96 3.04 8.75 1.50
C LEU A 96 1.57 9.03 1.85
N GLU A 97 0.94 9.86 1.01
CA GLU A 97 -0.50 10.16 0.93
C GLU A 97 -1.32 8.95 0.41
N PRO A 98 -2.68 8.98 0.38
CA PRO A 98 -3.49 7.77 0.25
C PRO A 98 -3.35 7.03 -1.08
N ILE A 99 -3.68 5.74 -1.00
CA ILE A 99 -3.84 4.77 -2.09
C ILE A 99 -4.60 5.42 -3.27
N LEU A 100 -4.17 5.16 -4.51
CA LEU A 100 -4.69 5.63 -5.82
C LEU A 100 -3.86 6.70 -6.55
N ILE A 101 -2.92 7.38 -5.88
CA ILE A 101 -2.01 8.32 -6.56
C ILE A 101 -0.85 7.55 -7.21
N ILE A 102 -0.44 8.00 -8.40
CA ILE A 102 0.78 7.55 -9.06
C ILE A 102 1.91 8.48 -8.65
N TYR A 103 3.05 7.90 -8.31
CA TYR A 103 4.23 8.60 -7.85
C TYR A 103 5.42 8.32 -8.76
N TYR A 104 6.27 9.32 -8.94
CA TYR A 104 7.66 9.11 -9.27
C TYR A 104 8.43 8.81 -7.98
N ILE A 105 9.18 7.71 -7.98
CA ILE A 105 10.06 7.33 -6.86
C ILE A 105 11.47 7.14 -7.39
N THR A 106 12.46 7.64 -6.64
CA THR A 106 13.89 7.54 -6.97
C THR A 106 14.72 7.47 -5.68
N GLN A 107 15.95 6.96 -5.79
CA GLN A 107 16.97 6.96 -4.71
C GLN A 107 16.62 6.15 -3.44
N ALA A 108 15.56 5.33 -3.49
CA ALA A 108 15.30 4.36 -2.42
C ALA A 108 16.30 3.20 -2.48
N GLN A 109 16.44 2.46 -1.38
CA GLN A 109 17.32 1.31 -1.32
C GLN A 109 16.60 0.05 -1.83
N ILE A 110 17.19 -0.64 -2.80
CA ILE A 110 16.74 -1.96 -3.26
C ILE A 110 17.55 -3.06 -2.55
N LYS A 111 16.87 -4.08 -2.03
CA LYS A 111 17.48 -5.22 -1.35
C LYS A 111 16.73 -6.51 -1.68
N TYR A 112 17.28 -7.66 -1.34
CA TYR A 112 16.57 -8.93 -1.47
C TYR A 112 15.30 -8.96 -0.60
N ALA A 113 14.21 -9.45 -1.18
CA ALA A 113 12.92 -9.59 -0.52
C ALA A 113 13.00 -10.62 0.61
N ASN A 114 12.47 -10.27 1.78
CA ASN A 114 12.29 -11.26 2.83
C ASN A 114 10.96 -12.00 2.64
N LYS A 115 11.00 -13.14 1.95
CA LYS A 115 9.81 -13.95 1.62
C LYS A 115 9.05 -14.51 2.83
N GLN A 116 9.61 -14.43 4.04
CA GLN A 116 8.87 -14.75 5.27
C GLN A 116 7.79 -13.72 5.61
N PHE A 117 7.94 -12.48 5.11
CA PHE A 117 7.04 -11.35 5.40
C PHE A 117 6.52 -10.63 4.14
N ASN A 118 7.02 -11.02 2.97
CA ASN A 118 6.68 -10.45 1.69
C ASN A 118 6.11 -11.55 0.78
N THR A 119 4.82 -11.43 0.44
CA THR A 119 4.09 -12.37 -0.40
C THR A 119 4.15 -12.02 -1.89
N LEU A 120 4.72 -10.87 -2.25
CA LEU A 120 4.87 -10.49 -3.66
C LEU A 120 5.91 -11.39 -4.34
N ASN A 121 5.72 -11.64 -5.64
CA ASN A 121 6.60 -12.53 -6.40
C ASN A 121 8.01 -11.97 -6.63
N ASN A 122 8.18 -10.65 -6.59
CA ASN A 122 9.46 -9.97 -6.81
C ASN A 122 10.57 -10.43 -5.84
N GLU A 123 11.74 -10.77 -6.36
CA GLU A 123 12.93 -11.18 -5.60
C GLU A 123 13.53 -10.05 -4.76
N PHE A 124 13.15 -8.81 -5.07
CA PHE A 124 13.62 -7.62 -4.40
C PHE A 124 12.48 -6.89 -3.67
N GLU A 125 12.88 -6.10 -2.68
CA GLU A 125 12.02 -5.15 -1.99
C GLU A 125 12.75 -3.82 -1.80
N MET A 126 11.98 -2.77 -1.60
CA MET A 126 12.45 -1.40 -1.48
C MET A 126 12.35 -0.92 -0.02
N THR A 127 13.35 -0.18 0.42
CA THR A 127 13.34 0.53 1.71
C THR A 127 13.56 2.02 1.45
N PHE A 128 12.66 2.86 1.98
CA PHE A 128 12.85 4.30 1.94
C PHE A 128 13.97 4.70 2.91
N ASN A 129 14.67 5.75 2.53
CA ASN A 129 15.79 6.34 3.24
C ASN A 129 15.73 7.87 3.12
N ASN A 130 16.70 8.55 3.74
CA ASN A 130 16.78 10.01 3.77
C ASN A 130 16.95 10.64 2.37
N GLU A 131 17.47 9.89 1.40
CA GLU A 131 17.69 10.35 0.02
C GLU A 131 16.51 10.04 -0.90
N THR A 132 15.57 9.19 -0.45
CA THR A 132 14.42 8.79 -1.27
C THR A 132 13.61 10.03 -1.64
N ILE A 133 13.30 10.18 -2.92
CA ILE A 133 12.41 11.25 -3.40
C ILE A 133 11.13 10.60 -3.90
N ILE A 134 9.98 11.15 -3.48
CA ILE A 134 8.64 10.68 -3.81
C ILE A 134 7.84 11.91 -4.25
N GLU A 135 7.39 11.92 -5.50
CA GLU A 135 6.66 13.06 -6.08
C GLU A 135 5.39 12.57 -6.79
N PRO A 136 4.21 13.17 -6.54
CA PRO A 136 2.99 12.85 -7.28
C PRO A 136 3.16 13.08 -8.78
N CYS A 137 2.74 12.10 -9.59
CA CYS A 137 2.64 12.23 -11.03
C CYS A 137 1.27 12.84 -11.40
N LEU A 138 1.26 14.06 -11.91
CA LEU A 138 0.06 14.80 -12.32
C LEU A 138 -0.19 14.79 -13.84
N ASP A 139 0.70 14.16 -14.61
CA ASP A 139 0.65 14.14 -16.08
C ASP A 139 -0.23 12.99 -16.59
N ASN A 140 -0.43 12.90 -17.92
CA ASN A 140 -1.19 11.80 -18.54
C ASN A 140 -0.65 10.43 -18.10
N ILE A 141 -1.47 9.73 -17.33
CA ILE A 141 -1.16 8.48 -16.65
C ILE A 141 -1.11 7.33 -17.67
N PRO A 142 0.02 6.63 -17.85
CA PRO A 142 0.00 5.33 -18.52
C PRO A 142 -0.96 4.40 -17.77
N SER A 143 -1.57 3.44 -18.48
CA SER A 143 -2.52 2.49 -17.88
C SER A 143 -1.81 1.51 -16.92
N ILE A 144 -1.36 2.01 -15.78
CA ILE A 144 -0.80 1.22 -14.68
C ILE A 144 -1.97 0.42 -14.08
N PRO A 145 -1.85 -0.91 -13.91
CA PRO A 145 -2.89 -1.73 -13.30
C PRO A 145 -3.09 -1.37 -11.82
N MET A 146 -4.18 -1.82 -11.22
CA MET A 146 -4.37 -1.67 -9.76
C MET A 146 -3.51 -2.66 -8.97
N GLN A 147 -3.29 -3.85 -9.53
CA GLN A 147 -2.45 -4.92 -8.98
C GLN A 147 -2.14 -5.94 -10.10
N HIS A 148 -1.02 -6.66 -9.99
CA HIS A 148 -0.71 -7.86 -10.76
C HIS A 148 -1.19 -9.08 -9.99
N LEU A 149 -2.14 -9.82 -10.56
CA LEU A 149 -2.64 -11.07 -9.99
C LEU A 149 -2.00 -12.25 -10.70
N HIS A 150 -1.42 -13.16 -9.94
CA HIS A 150 -0.93 -14.44 -10.45
C HIS A 150 -1.97 -15.54 -10.23
N ILE A 151 -3.04 -15.47 -11.03
CA ILE A 151 -4.22 -16.32 -10.88
C ILE A 151 -3.85 -17.77 -11.19
N ILE A 152 -4.12 -18.66 -10.23
CA ILE A 152 -4.07 -20.11 -10.44
C ILE A 152 -5.49 -20.68 -10.59
N PRO A 153 -5.69 -21.68 -11.46
CA PRO A 153 -6.94 -22.42 -11.54
C PRO A 153 -7.23 -23.20 -10.24
N ILE A 154 -8.50 -23.29 -9.86
CA ILE A 154 -8.92 -23.94 -8.59
C ILE A 154 -8.44 -25.39 -8.50
N ASN A 155 -8.44 -26.14 -9.60
CA ASN A 155 -7.99 -27.54 -9.59
C ASN A 155 -6.48 -27.72 -9.29
N GLN A 156 -5.66 -26.67 -9.44
CA GLN A 156 -4.23 -26.74 -9.14
C GLN A 156 -3.94 -26.55 -7.65
N ILE A 157 -4.87 -25.98 -6.88
CA ILE A 157 -4.70 -25.71 -5.45
C ILE A 157 -4.43 -27.00 -4.66
N GLN A 158 -5.03 -28.12 -5.07
CA GLN A 158 -4.90 -29.40 -4.36
C GLN A 158 -3.47 -29.94 -4.31
N VAL A 159 -2.63 -29.60 -5.30
CA VAL A 159 -1.23 -30.05 -5.36
C VAL A 159 -0.23 -29.03 -4.82
N MET A 160 -0.72 -27.89 -4.31
CA MET A 160 0.13 -26.86 -3.73
C MET A 160 0.51 -27.16 -2.27
N GLU A 161 1.63 -26.59 -1.85
CA GLU A 161 2.08 -26.70 -0.47
C GLU A 161 1.12 -25.94 0.47
N THR A 162 0.84 -26.52 1.63
CA THR A 162 0.00 -25.87 2.65
C THR A 162 0.64 -24.57 3.13
N ASN A 163 -0.18 -23.54 3.37
CA ASN A 163 0.25 -22.17 3.72
C ASN A 163 0.89 -21.36 2.58
N SER A 164 0.83 -21.84 1.33
CA SER A 164 1.16 -21.01 0.16
C SER A 164 0.17 -19.86 -0.01
N PHE A 165 0.67 -18.68 -0.40
CA PHE A 165 -0.17 -17.57 -0.84
C PHE A 165 -0.50 -17.72 -2.32
N ILE A 166 -1.76 -17.54 -2.68
CA ILE A 166 -2.28 -17.76 -4.03
C ILE A 166 -3.27 -16.66 -4.40
N ASP A 167 -3.34 -16.34 -5.68
CA ASP A 167 -4.42 -15.53 -6.24
C ASP A 167 -5.38 -16.44 -6.98
N VAL A 168 -6.68 -16.28 -6.75
CA VAL A 168 -7.74 -17.07 -7.38
C VAL A 168 -8.85 -16.13 -7.82
N ILE A 169 -9.44 -16.41 -8.98
CA ILE A 169 -10.64 -15.73 -9.47
C ILE A 169 -11.74 -16.75 -9.71
N GLY A 170 -12.97 -16.39 -9.36
CA GLY A 170 -14.11 -17.25 -9.61
C GLY A 170 -15.44 -16.58 -9.30
N ILE A 171 -16.51 -17.29 -9.62
CA ILE A 171 -17.89 -16.90 -9.37
C ILE A 171 -18.28 -17.39 -7.98
N VAL A 172 -18.85 -16.49 -7.17
CA VAL A 172 -19.41 -16.86 -5.86
C VAL A 172 -20.70 -17.65 -6.08
N MET A 173 -20.72 -18.89 -5.60
CA MET A 173 -21.85 -19.82 -5.75
C MET A 173 -22.79 -19.80 -4.56
N SER A 174 -22.23 -19.71 -3.36
CA SER A 174 -23.01 -19.62 -2.14
C SER A 174 -22.27 -18.80 -1.09
N ILE A 175 -23.06 -18.21 -0.20
CA ILE A 175 -22.61 -17.42 0.92
C ILE A 175 -23.30 -18.01 2.15
N ASN A 176 -22.52 -18.59 3.07
CA ASN A 176 -23.07 -19.17 4.29
C ASN A 176 -23.31 -18.08 5.35
N ASP A 177 -24.06 -18.44 6.40
CA ASP A 177 -24.32 -17.55 7.53
C ASP A 177 -23.04 -17.16 8.28
N ILE A 178 -23.09 -16.04 8.98
CA ILE A 178 -22.00 -15.58 9.84
C ILE A 178 -21.89 -16.52 11.04
N ILE A 179 -20.66 -16.94 11.35
CA ILE A 179 -20.34 -17.77 12.50
C ILE A 179 -19.50 -16.95 13.48
N HIS A 180 -20.00 -16.86 14.71
CA HIS A 180 -19.25 -16.33 15.85
C HIS A 180 -18.66 -17.48 16.66
N GLY A 181 -17.46 -17.30 17.21
CA GLY A 181 -16.83 -18.31 18.04
C GLY A 181 -15.66 -17.78 18.86
N LYS A 182 -15.05 -18.68 19.64
CA LYS A 182 -13.82 -18.40 20.38
C LYS A 182 -12.67 -19.24 19.85
N SER A 183 -11.52 -18.60 19.65
CA SER A 183 -10.27 -19.28 19.29
C SER A 183 -9.76 -20.14 20.44
N LYS A 184 -8.77 -21.00 20.16
CA LYS A 184 -8.05 -21.77 21.20
C LYS A 184 -7.40 -20.89 22.28
N GLN A 185 -7.16 -19.62 21.98
CA GLN A 185 -6.61 -18.61 22.91
C GLN A 185 -7.71 -17.78 23.59
N ASN A 186 -8.98 -18.23 23.54
CA ASN A 186 -10.13 -17.55 24.12
C ASN A 186 -10.41 -16.14 23.57
N LYS A 187 -9.86 -15.79 22.40
CA LYS A 187 -10.19 -14.58 21.64
C LYS A 187 -11.42 -14.82 20.78
N ASP A 188 -12.38 -13.92 20.85
CA ASP A 188 -13.57 -13.95 20.01
C ASP A 188 -13.20 -13.74 18.53
N TYR A 189 -13.89 -14.44 17.64
CA TYR A 189 -13.76 -14.27 16.20
C TYR A 189 -15.14 -14.27 15.55
N THR A 190 -15.19 -13.64 14.38
CA THR A 190 -16.35 -13.71 13.49
C THR A 190 -15.84 -14.12 12.11
N LYS A 191 -16.43 -15.16 11.54
CA LYS A 191 -16.06 -15.70 10.23
C LYS A 191 -17.29 -15.95 9.36
N ARG A 192 -17.08 -16.06 8.06
CA ARG A 192 -18.09 -16.47 7.08
C ARG A 192 -17.43 -17.34 6.03
N GLU A 193 -18.08 -18.41 5.62
CA GLU A 193 -17.61 -19.25 4.51
C GLU A 193 -18.38 -18.90 3.23
N ILE A 194 -17.65 -18.79 2.12
CA ILE A 194 -18.22 -18.66 0.78
C ILE A 194 -17.72 -19.80 -0.10
N LEU A 195 -18.52 -20.23 -1.07
CA LEU A 195 -18.08 -21.18 -2.10
C LEU A 195 -17.79 -20.42 -3.38
N ILE A 196 -16.58 -20.57 -3.90
CA ILE A 196 -16.17 -19.99 -5.19
C ILE A 196 -15.99 -21.11 -6.21
N LEU A 197 -16.44 -20.90 -7.44
CA LEU A 197 -16.14 -21.79 -8.57
C LEU A 197 -15.44 -21.09 -9.72
N ASP A 198 -14.67 -21.84 -10.48
CA ASP A 198 -14.14 -21.46 -11.79
C ASP A 198 -14.48 -22.57 -12.81
N ARG A 199 -13.88 -22.52 -14.00
CA ARG A 199 -14.11 -23.55 -15.03
C ARG A 199 -13.54 -24.93 -14.67
N THR A 200 -12.72 -25.01 -13.63
CA THR A 200 -11.92 -26.19 -13.27
C THR A 200 -12.37 -26.86 -11.99
N GLY A 201 -13.05 -26.14 -11.09
CA GLY A 201 -13.55 -26.69 -9.84
C GLY A 201 -14.23 -25.68 -8.95
N GLN A 202 -14.47 -26.09 -7.70
CA GLN A 202 -15.03 -25.25 -6.64
C GLN A 202 -14.22 -25.41 -5.36
N ILE A 203 -14.12 -24.34 -4.57
CA ILE A 203 -13.37 -24.32 -3.31
C ILE A 203 -14.07 -23.45 -2.26
N PRO A 204 -14.20 -23.91 -1.00
CA PRO A 204 -14.67 -23.07 0.10
C PRO A 204 -13.58 -22.09 0.54
N VAL A 205 -13.96 -20.83 0.79
CA VAL A 205 -13.09 -19.76 1.27
C VAL A 205 -13.65 -19.21 2.57
N THR A 206 -12.82 -19.20 3.62
CA THR A 206 -13.19 -18.60 4.91
C THR A 206 -12.75 -17.13 4.97
N LEU A 207 -13.71 -16.23 5.08
CA LEU A 207 -13.52 -14.81 5.33
C LEU A 207 -13.55 -14.53 6.83
N TRP A 208 -12.59 -13.74 7.30
CA TRP A 208 -12.49 -13.33 8.70
C TRP A 208 -12.80 -11.85 8.83
N TYR A 209 -13.66 -11.49 9.77
CA TYR A 209 -13.94 -10.09 10.06
C TYR A 209 -12.77 -9.49 10.82
N ARG A 210 -12.35 -8.30 10.42
CA ARG A 210 -11.36 -7.53 11.16
C ARG A 210 -12.04 -6.95 12.39
N THR A 211 -11.64 -7.42 13.57
CA THR A 211 -11.94 -6.70 14.82
C THR A 211 -11.15 -5.39 14.75
N VAL A 212 -11.87 -4.26 14.67
CA VAL A 212 -11.27 -2.92 14.69
C VAL A 212 -10.73 -2.63 16.08
#